data_AF-A0A3S0JEM2-F1
#
_entry.id   AF-A0A3S0JEM2-F1
#
_cell.length_a   1.000
_cell.length_b   1.000
_cell.length_c   1.000
_cell.angle_alpha   90.00
_cell.angle_beta   90.00
_cell.angle_gamma   90.00
#
_symmetry.space_group_name_H-M   'P 1'
#
loop_
_entity.id
_entity.type
_entity.pdbx_description
1 polymer ?
#
loop_
_entity_poly.entity_id
_entity_poly.type
_entity_poly.pdbx_seq_one_letter_code
_entity_poly.pdbx_strand_id
1 'polypeptide(L)'
;MSRFQANSVGIAGELLRAAGSLFGGHFYDAGNAAYHVQRAVGGKAHDEALEKAVQEGKQHFKQCTRCGHWVCPDVCWNHQAGLCEDCAPDEHEELAAQQRQAAREQIHTKTREQDYTKDLDFLGRGSVQQCSSCQTKLAPGQKFCPNCGTPNAAAQAQAKDKFCGNCGATMKPEQKFCAECGSKQ
;
A
#
# COMPACT_ATOMS: atom_id res chain seq x y z
N MET A 1 18.52 -18.68 15.56
CA MET A 1 19.00 -17.32 15.26
C MET A 1 20.43 -17.21 15.76
N SER A 2 21.38 -16.72 14.96
CA SER A 2 22.77 -16.53 15.42
C SER A 2 22.86 -15.34 16.37
N ARG A 3 23.77 -15.42 17.34
CA ARG A 3 23.94 -14.33 18.32
C ARG A 3 24.72 -13.17 17.72
N PHE A 4 24.39 -11.95 18.13
CA PHE A 4 25.18 -10.78 17.76
C PHE A 4 26.57 -10.85 18.40
N GLN A 5 27.62 -10.68 17.59
CA GLN A 5 29.01 -10.61 18.05
C GLN A 5 29.53 -9.18 17.85
N ALA A 6 29.79 -8.48 18.96
CA ALA A 6 30.31 -7.12 18.90
C ALA A 6 31.78 -7.10 18.42
N ASN A 7 32.09 -6.22 17.47
CA ASN A 7 33.46 -6.03 17.00
C ASN A 7 34.24 -5.10 17.95
N SER A 8 35.07 -5.69 18.81
CA SER A 8 35.89 -4.95 19.79
C SER A 8 36.92 -4.01 19.13
N VAL A 9 37.45 -4.36 17.96
CA VAL A 9 38.40 -3.54 17.20
C VAL A 9 37.72 -2.31 16.61
N GLY A 10 36.46 -2.45 16.17
CA GLY A 10 35.64 -1.33 15.70
C GLY A 10 35.35 -0.32 16.81
N ILE A 11 34.95 -0.80 17.99
CA ILE A 11 34.65 0.04 19.16
C ILE A 11 35.90 0.76 19.67
N ALA A 12 37.04 0.07 19.74
CA ALA A 12 38.32 0.68 20.14
C ALA A 12 38.78 1.76 19.14
N GLY A 13 38.61 1.51 17.83
CA GLY A 13 38.92 2.49 16.80
C GLY A 13 38.07 3.76 16.88
N GLU A 14 36.77 3.63 17.16
CA GLU A 14 35.87 4.76 17.37
C GLU A 14 36.18 5.55 18.65
N LEU A 15 36.49 4.85 19.75
CA LEU A 15 36.92 5.46 21.01
C LEU A 15 38.21 6.27 20.83
N LEU A 16 39.18 5.73 20.10
CA LEU A 16 40.44 6.43 19.81
C LEU A 16 40.22 7.65 18.89
N ARG A 17 39.30 7.59 17.92
CA ARG A 17 38.91 8.77 17.14
C ARG A 17 38.24 9.84 18.00
N ALA A 18 37.33 9.45 18.89
CA ALA A 18 36.65 10.37 19.80
C ALA A 18 37.61 11.03 20.80
N ALA A 19 38.62 10.29 21.28
CA ALA A 19 39.70 10.85 22.09
C ALA A 19 40.56 11.83 21.27
N GLY A 20 40.87 11.49 20.01
CA GLY A 20 41.63 12.36 19.10
C GLY A 20 40.92 13.68 18.75
N SER A 21 39.59 13.70 18.66
CA SER A 21 38.81 14.92 18.41
C SER A 21 38.62 15.81 19.65
N LEU A 22 38.71 15.24 20.86
CA LEU A 22 38.63 15.95 22.14
C LEU A 22 39.94 16.60 22.59
N PHE A 23 41.10 15.99 22.26
CA PHE A 23 42.42 16.44 22.72
C PHE A 23 43.27 17.09 21.62
N GLY A 24 42.64 17.89 20.74
CA GLY A 24 43.23 18.45 19.51
C GLY A 24 44.71 18.89 19.59
N GLY A 25 45.55 18.27 18.75
CA GLY A 25 46.97 18.62 18.55
C GLY A 25 47.82 17.43 18.09
N HIS A 26 48.59 17.59 17.01
CA HIS A 26 49.60 16.67 16.45
C HIS A 26 49.22 15.23 16.05
N PHE A 27 48.03 14.73 16.38
CA PHE A 27 47.58 13.36 16.04
C PHE A 27 46.58 13.27 14.87
N TYR A 28 46.41 14.34 14.09
CA TYR A 28 45.41 14.42 13.02
C TYR A 28 45.59 13.37 11.90
N ASP A 29 46.79 12.78 11.76
CA ASP A 29 47.06 11.71 10.77
C ASP A 29 46.70 10.28 11.21
N ALA A 30 46.34 10.07 12.48
CA ALA A 30 45.95 8.73 12.96
C ALA A 30 44.56 8.29 12.47
N GLY A 31 43.69 9.24 12.08
CA GLY A 31 42.34 8.96 11.60
C GLY A 31 42.29 8.20 10.27
N ASN A 32 43.21 8.52 9.34
CA ASN A 32 43.33 7.84 8.06
C ASN A 32 43.94 6.43 8.22
N ALA A 33 44.92 6.27 9.13
CA ALA A 33 45.48 4.95 9.45
C ALA A 33 44.42 4.01 10.06
N ALA A 34 43.55 4.51 10.93
CA ALA A 34 42.45 3.73 11.49
C ALA A 34 41.44 3.28 10.42
N TYR A 35 41.16 4.10 9.40
CA TYR A 35 40.28 3.72 8.28
C TYR A 35 40.87 2.56 7.45
N HIS A 36 42.18 2.59 7.17
CA HIS A 36 42.87 1.52 6.45
C HIS A 36 43.04 0.24 7.28
N VAL A 37 43.28 0.35 8.60
CA VAL A 37 43.32 -0.80 9.51
C VAL A 37 41.93 -1.42 9.70
N GLN A 38 40.88 -0.62 9.81
CA GLN A 38 39.50 -1.11 9.89
C GLN A 38 39.10 -1.86 8.61
N ARG A 39 39.63 -1.47 7.44
CA ARG A 39 39.43 -2.18 6.17
C ARG A 39 40.28 -3.45 6.05
N ALA A 40 41.50 -3.46 6.60
CA ALA A 40 42.43 -4.59 6.55
C ALA A 40 42.13 -5.69 7.59
N VAL A 41 41.73 -5.31 8.81
CA VAL A 41 41.37 -6.21 9.91
C VAL A 41 39.88 -6.53 9.91
N GLY A 42 39.04 -5.60 9.47
CA GLY A 42 37.60 -5.80 9.37
C GLY A 42 37.25 -6.97 8.45
N GLY A 43 37.88 -7.10 7.28
CA GLY A 43 37.57 -8.19 6.34
C GLY A 43 37.63 -9.58 6.98
N LYS A 44 38.81 -9.98 7.48
CA LYS A 44 38.99 -11.31 8.07
C LYS A 44 38.15 -11.55 9.33
N ALA A 45 38.04 -10.53 10.21
CA ALA A 45 37.23 -10.65 11.42
C ALA A 45 35.72 -10.74 11.10
N HIS A 46 35.26 -10.02 10.08
CA HIS A 46 33.88 -10.11 9.58
C HIS A 46 33.63 -11.45 8.88
N ASP A 47 34.57 -11.94 8.08
CA ASP A 47 34.46 -13.25 7.42
C ASP A 47 34.39 -14.39 8.44
N GLU A 48 35.25 -14.37 9.48
CA GLU A 48 35.21 -15.36 10.56
C GLU A 48 33.92 -15.27 11.40
N ALA A 49 33.44 -14.05 11.68
CA ALA A 49 32.18 -13.84 12.38
C ALA A 49 30.99 -14.33 11.54
N LEU A 50 31.01 -14.10 10.22
CA LEU A 50 30.00 -14.59 9.29
C LEU A 50 30.03 -16.12 9.22
N GLU A 51 31.21 -16.73 9.13
CA GLU A 51 31.35 -18.19 9.14
C GLU A 51 30.76 -18.79 10.42
N LYS A 52 31.09 -18.23 11.59
CA LYS A 52 30.50 -18.65 12.88
C LYS A 52 28.99 -18.49 12.89
N ALA A 53 28.47 -17.36 12.41
CA ALA A 53 27.02 -17.11 12.34
C ALA A 53 26.32 -18.11 11.40
N VAL A 54 26.95 -18.46 10.27
CA VAL A 54 26.44 -19.48 9.34
C VAL A 54 26.44 -20.86 9.99
N GLN A 55 27.51 -21.24 10.72
CA GLN A 55 27.56 -22.52 11.42
C GLN A 55 26.52 -22.62 12.56
N GLU A 56 26.35 -21.55 13.34
CA GLU A 56 25.27 -21.45 14.34
C GLU A 56 23.88 -21.55 13.65
N GLY A 57 23.72 -20.91 12.49
CA GLY A 57 22.49 -20.94 11.71
C GLY A 57 22.13 -22.33 11.16
N LYS A 58 23.12 -23.05 10.58
CA LYS A 58 22.92 -24.36 9.94
C LYS A 58 22.26 -25.40 10.85
N GLN A 59 22.47 -25.32 12.16
CA GLN A 59 21.87 -26.25 13.13
C GLN A 59 20.34 -26.16 13.19
N HIS A 60 19.76 -25.05 12.72
CA HIS A 60 18.32 -24.81 12.75
C HIS A 60 17.61 -25.13 11.43
N PHE A 61 18.32 -25.60 10.40
CA PHE A 61 17.75 -25.85 9.09
C PHE A 61 18.01 -27.30 8.64
N LYS A 62 17.09 -27.85 7.87
CA LYS A 62 17.23 -29.16 7.22
C LYS A 62 17.37 -28.97 5.72
N GLN A 63 18.28 -29.73 5.12
CA GLN A 63 18.43 -29.77 3.67
C GLN A 63 17.53 -30.85 3.08
N CYS A 64 16.69 -30.47 2.12
CA CYS A 64 15.87 -31.39 1.36
C CYS A 64 16.74 -32.19 0.37
N THR A 65 16.65 -33.50 0.40
CA THR A 65 17.45 -34.39 -0.47
C THR A 65 17.00 -34.38 -1.93
N ARG A 66 15.77 -33.92 -2.20
CA ARG A 66 15.22 -33.87 -3.56
C ARG A 66 15.59 -32.59 -4.32
N CYS A 67 15.34 -31.42 -3.72
CA CYS A 67 15.58 -30.12 -4.36
C CYS A 67 16.85 -29.41 -3.86
N GLY A 68 17.45 -29.86 -2.75
CA GLY A 68 18.64 -29.24 -2.16
C GLY A 68 18.38 -27.98 -1.32
N HIS A 69 17.13 -27.52 -1.21
CA HIS A 69 16.78 -26.34 -0.41
C HIS A 69 16.99 -26.59 1.09
N TRP A 70 17.45 -25.54 1.79
CA TRP A 70 17.52 -25.50 3.24
C TRP A 70 16.25 -24.83 3.78
N VAL A 71 15.48 -25.56 4.58
CA VAL A 71 14.18 -25.12 5.09
C VAL A 71 14.12 -25.25 6.61
N CYS A 72 13.22 -24.50 7.25
CA CYS A 72 13.01 -24.64 8.69
C CYS A 72 12.31 -25.98 8.98
N PRO A 73 12.79 -26.77 9.97
CA PRO A 73 12.20 -28.05 10.32
C PRO A 73 10.77 -27.94 10.86
N ASP A 74 10.42 -26.84 11.52
CA ASP A 74 9.18 -26.75 12.28
C ASP A 74 7.95 -26.42 11.41
N VAL A 75 8.14 -25.79 10.25
CA VAL A 75 7.02 -25.31 9.40
C VAL A 75 7.16 -25.74 7.95
N CYS A 76 8.37 -25.75 7.39
CA CYS A 76 8.58 -25.99 5.96
C CYS A 76 9.04 -27.42 5.64
N TRP A 77 8.98 -28.32 6.62
CA TRP A 77 9.44 -29.70 6.48
C TRP A 77 8.33 -30.70 6.77
N ASN A 78 8.03 -31.53 5.78
CA ASN A 78 7.11 -32.64 5.94
C ASN A 78 7.84 -33.79 6.64
N HIS A 79 7.52 -33.98 7.93
CA HIS A 79 8.12 -35.04 8.74
C HIS A 79 7.70 -36.45 8.32
N GLN A 80 6.52 -36.62 7.74
CA GLN A 80 6.03 -37.92 7.29
C GLN A 80 6.72 -38.34 5.99
N ALA A 81 6.88 -37.41 5.05
CA ALA A 81 7.52 -37.66 3.75
C ALA A 81 9.06 -37.54 3.81
N GLY A 82 9.62 -36.91 4.85
CA GLY A 82 11.06 -36.70 4.98
C GLY A 82 11.63 -35.75 3.92
N LEU A 83 10.82 -34.80 3.45
CA LEU A 83 11.15 -33.83 2.39
C LEU A 83 10.60 -32.44 2.76
N CYS A 84 11.01 -31.39 2.05
CA CYS A 84 10.40 -30.07 2.24
C CYS A 84 8.96 -30.02 1.69
N GLU A 85 8.13 -29.13 2.24
CA GLU A 85 6.73 -28.97 1.82
C GLU A 85 6.57 -28.58 0.34
N ASP A 86 7.51 -27.79 -0.23
CA ASP A 86 7.51 -27.52 -1.68
C ASP A 86 7.65 -28.80 -2.52
N CYS A 87 8.28 -29.82 -1.95
CA CYS A 87 8.56 -31.06 -2.63
C CYS A 87 7.48 -32.12 -2.39
N ALA A 88 7.14 -32.33 -1.12
CA ALA A 88 6.13 -33.27 -0.70
C ALA A 88 5.26 -32.54 0.32
N PRO A 89 4.27 -31.75 -0.13
CA PRO A 89 3.38 -31.04 0.77
C PRO A 89 2.56 -32.02 1.59
N ASP A 90 2.21 -31.68 2.82
CA ASP A 90 1.20 -32.40 3.58
C ASP A 90 -0.14 -32.43 2.81
N GLU A 91 -0.70 -33.62 2.65
CA GLU A 91 -1.88 -33.83 1.80
C GLU A 91 -3.12 -33.09 2.33
N HIS A 92 -3.27 -32.97 3.64
CA HIS A 92 -4.42 -32.29 4.24
C HIS A 92 -4.29 -30.78 4.11
N GLU A 93 -3.10 -30.23 4.33
CA GLU A 93 -2.81 -28.81 4.13
C GLU A 93 -2.99 -28.41 2.67
N GLU A 94 -2.46 -29.21 1.73
CA GLU A 94 -2.58 -28.96 0.30
C GLU A 94 -4.05 -29.04 -0.16
N LEU A 95 -4.80 -30.04 0.31
CA LEU A 95 -6.23 -30.14 0.01
C LEU A 95 -6.99 -28.89 0.50
N ALA A 96 -6.70 -28.42 1.71
CA ALA A 96 -7.31 -27.21 2.24
C ALA A 96 -6.91 -25.97 1.41
N ALA A 97 -5.64 -25.85 1.01
CA ALA A 97 -5.15 -24.76 0.17
C ALA A 97 -5.85 -24.74 -1.20
N GLN A 98 -5.98 -25.89 -1.86
CA GLN A 98 -6.65 -26.03 -3.15
C GLN A 98 -8.14 -25.70 -3.06
N GLN A 99 -8.84 -26.16 -2.02
CA GLN A 99 -10.24 -25.79 -1.78
C GLN A 99 -10.40 -24.27 -1.62
N ARG A 100 -9.49 -23.62 -0.90
CA ARG A 100 -9.51 -22.16 -0.72
C ARG A 100 -9.19 -21.42 -2.01
N GLN A 101 -8.26 -21.92 -2.83
CA GLN A 101 -7.98 -21.36 -4.13
C GLN A 101 -9.22 -21.41 -5.04
N ALA A 102 -9.86 -22.58 -5.16
CA ALA A 102 -11.09 -22.73 -5.93
C ALA A 102 -12.20 -21.81 -5.43
N ALA A 103 -12.38 -21.70 -4.11
CA ALA A 103 -13.35 -20.78 -3.52
C ALA A 103 -13.05 -19.31 -3.88
N ARG A 104 -11.78 -18.89 -3.85
CA ARG A 104 -11.37 -17.53 -4.24
C ARG A 104 -11.66 -17.25 -5.72
N GLU A 105 -11.37 -18.21 -6.60
CA GLU A 105 -11.67 -18.08 -8.03
C GLU A 105 -13.18 -17.95 -8.27
N GLN A 106 -13.99 -18.79 -7.60
CA GLN A 106 -15.44 -18.68 -7.67
C GLN A 106 -15.97 -17.35 -7.15
N ILE A 107 -15.44 -16.85 -6.03
CA ILE A 107 -15.78 -15.52 -5.49
C ILE A 107 -15.47 -14.45 -6.53
N HIS A 108 -14.30 -14.52 -7.16
CA HIS A 108 -13.91 -13.55 -8.18
C HIS A 108 -14.84 -13.57 -9.40
N THR A 109 -15.18 -14.76 -9.91
CA THR A 109 -16.11 -14.92 -11.03
C THR A 109 -17.50 -14.38 -10.70
N LYS A 110 -18.10 -14.82 -9.58
CA LYS A 110 -19.43 -14.37 -9.14
C LYS A 110 -19.47 -12.87 -8.88
N THR A 111 -18.40 -12.33 -8.27
CA THR A 111 -18.25 -10.88 -8.07
C THR A 111 -18.32 -10.16 -9.41
N ARG A 112 -17.65 -10.64 -10.47
CA ARG A 112 -17.67 -9.99 -11.79
C ARG A 112 -18.99 -10.10 -12.54
N GLU A 113 -19.73 -11.17 -12.34
CA GLU A 113 -21.05 -11.37 -12.95
C GLU A 113 -22.11 -10.41 -12.40
N GLN A 114 -21.90 -9.90 -11.18
CA GLN A 114 -22.81 -8.96 -10.56
C GLN A 114 -22.72 -7.59 -11.24
N ASP A 115 -23.87 -7.10 -11.70
CA ASP A 115 -23.99 -5.73 -12.20
C ASP A 115 -24.04 -4.74 -11.03
N TYR A 116 -22.87 -4.19 -10.68
CA TYR A 116 -22.74 -3.12 -9.67
C TYR A 116 -23.23 -1.76 -10.13
N THR A 117 -23.64 -1.65 -11.40
CA THR A 117 -23.88 -0.37 -12.06
C THR A 117 -25.35 -0.06 -12.24
N LYS A 118 -26.23 -1.00 -11.90
CA LYS A 118 -27.68 -0.86 -12.00
C LYS A 118 -28.24 0.41 -11.34
N ASP A 119 -27.67 0.81 -10.21
CA ASP A 119 -28.09 2.00 -9.46
C ASP A 119 -27.17 3.22 -9.69
N LEU A 120 -26.22 3.13 -10.63
CA LEU A 120 -25.34 4.22 -10.99
C LEU A 120 -25.94 5.05 -12.13
N ASP A 121 -26.18 6.33 -11.87
CA ASP A 121 -26.61 7.27 -12.90
C ASP A 121 -25.42 7.74 -13.76
N PHE A 122 -25.19 7.04 -14.88
CA PHE A 122 -24.10 7.35 -15.83
C PHE A 122 -24.38 8.58 -16.70
N LEU A 123 -25.65 8.90 -16.94
CA LEU A 123 -26.05 9.97 -17.85
C LEU A 123 -26.32 11.28 -17.10
N GLY A 124 -26.79 11.21 -15.86
CA GLY A 124 -26.96 12.34 -14.95
C GLY A 124 -25.71 12.65 -14.13
N ARG A 125 -24.57 12.83 -14.80
CA ARG A 125 -23.29 13.33 -14.22
C ARG A 125 -23.10 13.01 -12.73
N GLY A 126 -22.83 11.76 -12.41
CA GLY A 126 -22.25 11.34 -11.12
C GLY A 126 -20.82 11.84 -10.90
N SER A 127 -20.44 13.04 -11.38
CA SER A 127 -19.19 13.64 -10.96
C SER A 127 -19.36 14.16 -9.54
N VAL A 128 -18.41 13.81 -8.67
CA VAL A 128 -18.26 14.40 -7.34
C VAL A 128 -18.26 15.91 -7.51
N GLN A 129 -19.39 16.56 -7.23
CA GLN A 129 -19.52 18.00 -7.35
C GLN A 129 -18.67 18.61 -6.25
N GLN A 130 -17.68 19.43 -6.60
CA GLN A 130 -16.91 20.20 -5.64
C GLN A 130 -17.26 21.67 -5.78
N CYS A 131 -17.34 22.39 -4.66
CA CYS A 131 -17.54 23.82 -4.69
C CYS A 131 -16.37 24.50 -5.42
N SER A 132 -16.67 25.35 -6.40
CA SER A 132 -15.66 26.09 -7.16
C SER A 132 -14.85 27.08 -6.30
N SER A 133 -15.40 27.51 -5.16
CA SER A 133 -14.74 28.49 -4.28
C SER A 133 -13.98 27.85 -3.12
N CYS A 134 -14.46 26.76 -2.53
CA CYS A 134 -13.85 26.16 -1.33
C CYS A 134 -13.52 24.66 -1.48
N GLN A 135 -13.72 24.07 -2.67
CA GLN A 135 -13.47 22.67 -3.02
C GLN A 135 -14.19 21.61 -2.16
N THR A 136 -15.07 22.03 -1.26
CA THR A 136 -15.87 21.12 -0.43
C THR A 136 -16.77 20.26 -1.32
N LYS A 137 -16.82 18.95 -1.05
CA LYS A 137 -17.69 18.00 -1.75
C LYS A 137 -19.17 18.35 -1.49
N LEU A 138 -19.90 18.59 -2.56
CA LEU A 138 -21.32 18.91 -2.56
C LEU A 138 -22.13 17.64 -2.77
N ALA A 139 -23.26 17.54 -2.07
CA ALA A 139 -24.21 16.46 -2.31
C ALA A 139 -24.93 16.65 -3.66
N PRO A 140 -25.40 15.58 -4.31
CA PRO A 140 -26.17 15.67 -5.55
C PRO A 140 -27.37 16.64 -5.40
N GLY A 141 -27.54 17.56 -6.34
CA GLY A 141 -28.67 18.51 -6.36
C GLY A 141 -28.57 19.72 -5.40
N GLN A 142 -27.49 19.89 -4.63
CA GLN A 142 -27.33 21.08 -3.79
C GLN A 142 -27.15 22.37 -4.60
N LYS A 143 -28.05 23.34 -4.39
CA LYS A 143 -28.04 24.65 -5.06
C LYS A 143 -26.95 25.60 -4.55
N PHE A 144 -26.50 25.43 -3.31
CA PHE A 144 -25.49 26.27 -2.65
C PHE A 144 -24.51 25.41 -1.84
N CYS A 145 -23.27 25.85 -1.71
CA CYS A 145 -22.29 25.20 -0.84
C CYS A 145 -22.63 25.46 0.64
N PRO A 146 -22.75 24.42 1.49
CA PRO A 146 -23.06 24.57 2.90
C PRO A 146 -21.93 25.20 3.73
N ASN A 147 -20.71 25.25 3.18
CA ASN A 147 -19.54 25.77 3.88
C ASN A 147 -19.28 27.26 3.57
N CYS A 148 -19.31 27.63 2.29
CA CYS A 148 -18.96 29.00 1.86
C CYS A 148 -20.12 29.76 1.20
N GLY A 149 -21.30 29.16 1.07
CA GLY A 149 -22.50 29.80 0.49
C GLY A 149 -22.45 30.00 -1.03
N THR A 150 -21.34 29.69 -1.70
CA THR A 150 -21.21 29.89 -3.15
C THR A 150 -22.25 29.05 -3.92
N PRO A 151 -22.97 29.65 -4.89
CA PRO A 151 -23.95 28.93 -5.69
C PRO A 151 -23.29 27.83 -6.53
N ASN A 152 -23.95 26.68 -6.59
CA ASN A 152 -23.51 25.55 -7.39
C ASN A 152 -24.03 25.68 -8.83
N ALA A 153 -23.13 26.06 -9.75
CA ALA A 153 -23.46 26.24 -11.17
C ALA A 153 -24.04 24.98 -11.84
N ALA A 154 -23.67 23.78 -11.36
CA ALA A 154 -24.18 22.52 -11.91
C ALA A 154 -25.66 22.28 -11.59
N ALA A 155 -26.14 22.71 -10.41
CA ALA A 155 -27.55 22.63 -10.02
C ALA A 155 -28.41 23.72 -10.70
N GLN A 156 -27.81 24.84 -11.08
CA GLN A 156 -28.51 25.93 -11.79
C GLN A 156 -28.78 25.61 -13.26
N ALA A 157 -27.93 24.78 -13.90
CA ALA A 157 -28.13 24.37 -15.28
C ALA A 157 -29.36 23.46 -15.49
N GLN A 158 -29.82 22.78 -14.43
CA GLN A 158 -31.00 21.91 -14.44
C GLN A 158 -32.32 22.66 -14.17
N ALA A 159 -32.24 23.92 -13.72
CA ALA A 159 -33.40 24.74 -13.36
C ALA A 159 -33.67 25.87 -14.38
N LYS A 160 -33.53 25.60 -15.68
CA LYS A 160 -34.07 26.49 -16.72
C LYS A 160 -35.55 26.19 -16.95
N ASP A 161 -36.34 26.30 -15.89
CA ASP A 161 -37.79 26.39 -16.06
C ASP A 161 -38.12 27.79 -16.60
N LYS A 162 -38.87 27.85 -17.70
CA LYS A 162 -39.35 29.11 -18.27
C LYS A 162 -40.57 29.53 -17.46
N PHE A 163 -40.66 30.77 -16.98
CA PHE A 163 -41.86 31.22 -16.27
C PHE A 163 -42.76 32.03 -17.21
N CYS A 164 -44.07 31.87 -17.07
CA CYS A 164 -45.05 32.63 -17.83
C CYS A 164 -45.03 34.11 -17.41
N GLY A 165 -44.79 35.03 -18.34
CA GLY A 165 -44.72 36.47 -18.06
C GLY A 165 -46.02 37.12 -17.58
N ASN A 166 -47.17 36.47 -17.78
CA ASN A 166 -48.48 37.00 -17.37
C ASN A 166 -48.95 36.47 -15.99
N CYS A 167 -48.95 35.15 -15.77
CA CYS A 167 -49.45 34.54 -14.53
C CYS A 167 -48.36 33.97 -13.60
N GLY A 168 -47.08 34.01 -14.00
CA GLY A 168 -45.97 33.48 -13.20
C GLY A 168 -45.86 31.94 -13.13
N ALA A 169 -46.78 31.20 -13.76
CA ALA A 169 -46.74 29.74 -13.77
C ALA A 169 -45.47 29.18 -14.45
N THR A 170 -44.95 28.10 -13.90
CA THR A 170 -43.78 27.38 -14.42
C THR A 170 -44.11 26.65 -15.71
N MET A 171 -43.30 26.84 -16.74
CA MET A 171 -43.50 26.34 -18.10
C MET A 171 -42.30 25.51 -18.53
N LYS A 172 -42.58 24.46 -19.31
CA LYS A 172 -41.51 23.74 -20.01
C LYS A 172 -40.87 24.66 -21.06
N PRO A 173 -39.54 24.59 -21.28
CA PRO A 173 -38.83 25.51 -22.16
C PRO A 173 -39.32 25.54 -23.63
N GLU A 174 -40.03 24.50 -24.07
CA GLU A 174 -40.56 24.34 -25.44
C GLU A 174 -42.03 24.79 -25.60
N GLN A 175 -42.72 25.19 -24.52
CA GLN A 175 -44.14 25.59 -24.59
C GLN A 175 -44.32 27.04 -25.07
N LYS A 176 -45.08 27.21 -26.16
CA LYS A 176 -45.44 28.51 -26.77
C LYS A 176 -46.67 29.18 -26.14
N PHE A 177 -47.45 28.43 -25.37
CA PHE A 177 -48.66 28.89 -24.70
C PHE A 177 -48.68 28.37 -23.27
N CYS A 178 -49.17 29.21 -22.35
CA CYS A 178 -49.28 28.84 -20.95
C CYS A 178 -50.46 27.90 -20.71
N ALA A 179 -50.19 26.75 -20.08
CA ALA A 179 -51.20 25.76 -19.75
C ALA A 179 -52.22 26.26 -18.70
N GLU A 180 -51.80 27.20 -17.83
CA GLU A 180 -52.64 27.73 -16.75
C GLU A 180 -53.48 28.94 -17.20
N CYS A 181 -52.89 29.88 -17.94
CA CYS A 181 -53.57 31.14 -18.29
C CYS A 181 -53.81 31.35 -19.80
N GLY A 182 -53.40 30.41 -20.65
CA GLY A 182 -53.60 30.47 -22.10
C GLY A 182 -52.80 31.55 -22.85
N SER A 183 -52.04 32.39 -22.14
CA SER A 183 -51.28 33.47 -22.76
C SER A 183 -50.09 32.94 -23.57
N LYS A 184 -49.79 33.61 -24.69
CA LYS A 184 -48.65 33.29 -25.56
C LYS A 184 -47.34 33.74 -24.90
N GLN A 185 -46.31 32.88 -24.92
CA GLN A 185 -45.03 33.03 -24.21
C GLN A 185 -43.81 32.91 -25.12
#